data_AF-A0A151X8D2-F1
#
_entry.id   AF-A0A151X8D2-F1
#
_cell.length_a   1.000
_cell.length_b   1.000
_cell.length_c   1.000
_cell.angle_alpha   90.00
_cell.angle_beta   90.00
_cell.angle_gamma   90.00
#
_symmetry.space_group_name_H-M   'P 1'
#
loop_
_entity.id
_entity.type
_entity.pdbx_description
1 polymer ?
#
loop_
_entity_poly.entity_id
_entity_poly.type
_entity_poly.pdbx_seq_one_letter_code
_entity_poly.pdbx_strand_id
1 'polypeptide(L)'
;MKTYKNVVLGGTFDRLHNGHKILLSEAALRCTEKLTVGVTDTNMITGKVLWELIQPCTQRIEKVEEFLEDVDSSISYNVVPINDIYGPTKEDPTLEMIVVSEETKRGGDKINELRLQKNLNKLDIHVVKLAVDEGHEEHEETKISSSNHRMRLLGTRLKDPSESEILRPRILRPYIIGLTGGIASGKSSVAEKLKQLGAGLVNCDKLAHNLYLPGTDCFHKIIEYFGSSILDSNGFINRKLLGDIVFNNKEQLVKLNKLIWPLILQEAKKEIKNLSYKHRNIIVLEAAVLIQAEWQNECSEIWTCIISQNEDKLYFTYAIKRVIDRNGLSEEAAKLRINMQPSTMEQVKEANVVICTSWSYERTLVQVERAWKELIQDLEITGFLISNI
;
A
#
# COMPACT_ATOMS: atom_id res chain seq x y z
N MET A 1 -1.45 -24.07 -36.39
CA MET A 1 -0.59 -23.44 -35.37
C MET A 1 0.55 -24.39 -35.08
N LYS A 2 1.82 -23.94 -35.10
CA LYS A 2 2.97 -24.76 -34.74
C LYS A 2 2.95 -24.98 -33.22
N THR A 3 3.14 -26.21 -32.77
CA THR A 3 3.19 -26.60 -31.35
C THR A 3 4.58 -27.11 -30.99
N TYR A 4 4.87 -27.13 -29.69
CA TYR A 4 6.16 -27.47 -29.09
C TYR A 4 5.91 -28.33 -27.85
N LYS A 5 6.85 -29.22 -27.54
CA LYS A 5 6.79 -30.05 -26.33
C LYS A 5 6.91 -29.19 -25.08
N ASN A 6 7.91 -28.31 -25.07
CA ASN A 6 8.25 -27.50 -23.91
C ASN A 6 8.21 -26.01 -24.23
N VAL A 7 7.26 -25.31 -23.62
CA VAL A 7 7.05 -23.87 -23.78
C VAL A 7 7.36 -23.16 -22.47
N VAL A 8 7.86 -21.93 -22.55
CA VAL A 8 8.10 -21.07 -21.39
C VAL A 8 7.48 -19.69 -21.57
N LEU A 9 7.02 -19.08 -20.48
CA LEU A 9 6.77 -17.65 -20.42
C LEU A 9 7.14 -17.10 -19.04
N GLY A 10 7.18 -15.77 -18.92
CA GLY A 10 7.41 -15.11 -17.65
C GLY A 10 6.65 -13.80 -17.54
N GLY A 11 6.31 -13.42 -16.31
CA GLY A 11 5.51 -12.23 -16.05
C GLY A 11 5.29 -12.00 -14.56
N THR A 12 4.67 -10.87 -14.23
CA THR A 12 4.31 -10.58 -12.85
C THR A 12 3.02 -11.27 -12.44
N PHE A 13 2.04 -11.40 -13.35
CA PHE A 13 0.78 -12.11 -13.08
C PHE A 13 0.06 -11.62 -11.81
N ASP A 14 0.18 -10.32 -11.51
CA ASP A 14 -0.56 -9.68 -10.42
C ASP A 14 -2.03 -9.59 -10.80
N ARG A 15 -2.92 -10.17 -9.97
CA ARG A 15 -4.37 -10.21 -10.14
C ARG A 15 -4.78 -10.52 -11.58
N LEU A 16 -4.70 -11.79 -11.97
CA LEU A 16 -4.92 -12.27 -13.34
C LEU A 16 -6.11 -11.61 -14.05
N HIS A 17 -5.77 -10.70 -14.96
CA HIS A 17 -6.70 -9.99 -15.83
C HIS A 17 -6.63 -10.53 -17.26
N ASN A 18 -7.50 -10.05 -18.16
CA ASN A 18 -7.63 -10.58 -19.52
C ASN A 18 -6.32 -10.54 -20.32
N GLY A 19 -5.50 -9.49 -20.17
CA GLY A 19 -4.15 -9.46 -20.76
C GLY A 19 -3.26 -10.65 -20.34
N HIS A 20 -3.23 -11.03 -19.07
CA HIS A 20 -2.50 -12.22 -18.62
C HIS A 20 -3.12 -13.51 -19.15
N LYS A 21 -4.46 -13.61 -19.13
CA LYS A 21 -5.19 -14.79 -19.60
C LYS A 21 -4.90 -15.07 -21.08
N ILE A 22 -4.91 -14.04 -21.93
CA ILE A 22 -4.54 -14.18 -23.34
C ILE A 22 -3.10 -14.69 -23.48
N LEU A 23 -2.15 -14.09 -22.75
CA LEU A 23 -0.74 -14.50 -22.80
C LEU A 23 -0.54 -15.97 -22.37
N LEU A 24 -1.18 -16.37 -21.27
CA LEU A 24 -1.12 -17.73 -20.72
C LEU A 24 -1.79 -18.74 -21.66
N SER A 25 -2.98 -18.42 -22.19
CA SER A 25 -3.69 -19.28 -23.15
C SER A 25 -2.91 -19.45 -24.46
N GLU A 26 -2.28 -18.40 -24.98
CA GLU A 26 -1.44 -18.50 -26.18
C GLU A 26 -0.24 -19.44 -25.99
N ALA A 27 0.28 -19.54 -24.76
CA ALA A 27 1.34 -20.47 -24.42
C ALA A 27 0.84 -21.90 -24.22
N ALA A 28 -0.27 -22.09 -23.51
CA ALA A 28 -0.90 -23.40 -23.33
C ALA A 28 -1.27 -24.03 -24.69
N LEU A 29 -1.90 -23.25 -25.58
CA LEU A 29 -2.28 -23.69 -26.93
C LEU A 29 -1.10 -24.18 -27.79
N ARG A 30 0.13 -23.74 -27.49
CA ARG A 30 1.34 -24.12 -28.24
C ARG A 30 2.17 -25.17 -27.54
N CYS A 31 1.76 -25.62 -26.36
CA CYS A 31 2.46 -26.59 -25.55
C CYS A 31 1.78 -27.96 -25.64
N THR A 32 2.57 -29.04 -25.75
CA THR A 32 2.02 -30.41 -25.78
C THR A 32 2.47 -31.28 -24.61
N GLU A 33 3.52 -30.91 -23.88
CA GLU A 33 4.02 -31.72 -22.75
C GLU A 33 4.21 -30.88 -21.47
N LYS A 34 5.07 -29.86 -21.49
CA LYS A 34 5.41 -29.08 -20.28
C LYS A 34 5.42 -27.57 -20.52
N LEU A 35 4.61 -26.84 -19.77
CA LEU A 35 4.59 -25.37 -19.76
C LEU A 35 5.25 -24.84 -18.47
N THR A 36 6.38 -24.16 -18.61
CA THR A 36 7.06 -23.50 -17.49
C THR A 36 6.68 -22.02 -17.42
N VAL A 37 6.23 -21.56 -16.25
CA VAL A 37 5.84 -20.16 -16.05
C VAL A 37 6.68 -19.53 -14.95
N GLY A 38 7.46 -18.51 -15.32
CA GLY A 38 8.23 -17.71 -14.36
C GLY A 38 7.40 -16.57 -13.78
N VAL A 39 7.15 -16.60 -12.48
CA VAL A 39 6.39 -15.58 -11.76
C VAL A 39 7.36 -14.66 -11.01
N THR A 40 7.40 -13.36 -11.34
CA THR A 40 8.40 -12.44 -10.76
C THR A 40 8.24 -12.30 -9.25
N ASP A 41 9.32 -12.42 -8.49
CA ASP A 41 9.33 -12.24 -7.03
C ASP A 41 9.71 -10.80 -6.62
N THR A 42 9.77 -10.55 -5.32
CA THR A 42 9.93 -9.25 -4.65
C THR A 42 11.04 -8.40 -5.26
N ASN A 43 12.20 -8.97 -5.55
CA ASN A 43 13.34 -8.25 -6.10
C ASN A 43 13.11 -7.66 -7.50
N MET A 44 12.11 -8.16 -8.23
CA MET A 44 11.77 -7.73 -9.59
C MET A 44 10.50 -6.89 -9.67
N ILE A 45 9.79 -6.70 -8.55
CA ILE A 45 8.53 -5.95 -8.52
C ILE A 45 8.64 -4.60 -7.82
N THR A 46 9.68 -4.35 -7.01
CA THR A 46 9.85 -3.11 -6.24
C THR A 46 9.94 -1.85 -7.08
N GLY A 47 10.31 -1.97 -8.36
CA GLY A 47 10.30 -0.86 -9.30
C GLY A 47 8.93 -0.52 -9.91
N LYS A 48 7.92 -1.38 -9.70
CA LYS A 48 6.62 -1.24 -10.34
C LYS A 48 5.74 -0.23 -9.61
N VAL A 49 4.89 0.43 -10.37
CA VAL A 49 3.90 1.38 -9.83
C VAL A 49 2.99 0.68 -8.83
N LEU A 50 2.91 1.23 -7.61
CA LEU A 50 2.16 0.68 -6.48
C LEU A 50 2.54 -0.78 -6.19
N TRP A 51 3.83 -1.13 -6.21
CA TRP A 51 4.27 -2.49 -5.96
C TRP A 51 3.82 -3.04 -4.60
N GLU A 52 3.54 -2.17 -3.63
CA GLU A 52 2.98 -2.52 -2.32
C GLU A 52 1.60 -3.17 -2.41
N LEU A 53 0.87 -2.98 -3.52
CA LEU A 53 -0.43 -3.60 -3.77
C LEU A 53 -0.36 -4.92 -4.56
N ILE A 54 0.84 -5.33 -5.00
CA ILE A 54 1.05 -6.59 -5.72
C ILE A 54 0.84 -7.76 -4.77
N GLN A 55 0.09 -8.78 -5.23
CA GLN A 55 -0.16 -9.98 -4.42
C GLN A 55 1.15 -10.75 -4.11
N PRO A 56 1.22 -11.47 -2.96
CA PRO A 56 2.35 -12.35 -2.66
C PRO A 56 2.67 -13.31 -3.80
N CYS A 57 3.96 -13.61 -4.00
CA CYS A 57 4.41 -14.49 -5.10
C CYS A 57 3.72 -15.86 -5.07
N THR A 58 3.57 -16.45 -3.88
CA THR A 58 2.87 -17.72 -3.67
C THR A 58 1.42 -17.68 -4.14
N GLN A 59 0.67 -16.62 -3.81
CA GLN A 59 -0.72 -16.46 -4.26
C GLN A 59 -0.81 -16.28 -5.77
N ARG A 60 0.14 -15.57 -6.39
CA ARG A 60 0.17 -15.39 -7.85
C ARG A 60 0.50 -16.68 -8.58
N ILE A 61 1.41 -17.49 -8.03
CA ILE A 61 1.72 -18.84 -8.54
C ILE A 61 0.46 -19.71 -8.51
N GLU A 62 -0.20 -19.82 -7.36
CA GLU A 62 -1.43 -20.59 -7.18
C GLU A 62 -2.52 -20.18 -8.20
N LYS A 63 -2.75 -18.87 -8.38
CA LYS A 63 -3.74 -18.39 -9.37
C LYS A 63 -3.36 -18.66 -10.81
N VAL A 64 -2.07 -18.67 -11.15
CA VAL A 64 -1.59 -19.05 -12.49
C VAL A 64 -1.79 -20.55 -12.72
N GLU A 65 -1.49 -21.39 -11.72
CA GLU A 65 -1.70 -22.83 -11.77
C GLU A 65 -3.19 -23.16 -11.96
N GLU A 66 -4.06 -22.63 -11.10
CA GLU A 66 -5.52 -22.80 -11.20
C GLU A 66 -6.03 -22.43 -12.62
N PHE A 67 -5.62 -21.28 -13.15
CA PHE A 67 -6.06 -20.84 -14.47
C PHE A 67 -5.56 -21.76 -15.60
N LEU A 68 -4.32 -22.25 -15.51
CA LEU A 68 -3.75 -23.11 -16.53
C LEU A 68 -4.37 -24.52 -16.51
N GLU A 69 -4.64 -25.05 -15.31
CA GLU A 69 -5.37 -26.32 -15.15
C GLU A 69 -6.80 -26.23 -15.73
N ASP A 70 -7.48 -25.09 -15.55
CA ASP A 70 -8.78 -24.83 -16.16
C ASP A 70 -8.72 -24.73 -17.70
N VAL A 71 -7.60 -24.26 -18.26
CA VAL A 71 -7.41 -24.11 -19.72
C VAL A 71 -7.13 -25.45 -20.39
N ASP A 72 -6.20 -26.25 -19.84
CA ASP A 72 -5.86 -27.57 -20.37
C ASP A 72 -5.19 -28.42 -19.28
N SER A 73 -5.93 -29.38 -18.73
CA SER A 73 -5.42 -30.27 -17.67
C SER A 73 -4.49 -31.39 -18.17
N SER A 74 -4.24 -31.49 -19.49
CA SER A 74 -3.37 -32.53 -20.07
C SER A 74 -1.88 -32.13 -20.12
N ILE A 75 -1.58 -30.85 -19.94
CA ILE A 75 -0.21 -30.30 -19.94
C ILE A 75 0.36 -30.34 -18.52
N SER A 76 1.65 -30.65 -18.39
CA SER A 76 2.37 -30.52 -17.12
C SER A 76 2.77 -29.07 -16.88
N TYR A 77 2.26 -28.46 -15.81
CA TYR A 77 2.61 -27.09 -15.42
C TYR A 77 3.76 -27.05 -14.41
N ASN A 78 4.70 -26.15 -14.64
CA ASN A 78 5.80 -25.85 -13.72
C ASN A 78 5.86 -24.34 -13.49
N VAL A 79 5.11 -23.86 -12.49
CA VAL A 79 5.01 -22.44 -12.17
C VAL A 79 5.96 -22.12 -11.02
N VAL A 80 6.95 -21.28 -11.28
CA VAL A 80 8.09 -21.07 -10.36
C VAL A 80 8.38 -19.59 -10.14
N PRO A 81 8.85 -19.20 -8.94
CA PRO A 81 9.29 -17.84 -8.69
C PRO A 81 10.57 -17.54 -9.47
N ILE A 82 10.68 -16.34 -10.03
CA ILE A 82 11.89 -15.84 -10.69
C ILE A 82 12.39 -14.56 -10.05
N ASN A 83 13.72 -14.47 -9.92
CA ASN A 83 14.43 -13.34 -9.33
C ASN A 83 15.30 -12.57 -10.35
N ASP A 84 15.32 -13.03 -11.60
CA ASP A 84 15.99 -12.38 -12.72
C ASP A 84 15.19 -12.58 -14.02
N ILE A 85 15.55 -11.86 -15.08
CA ILE A 85 14.84 -11.91 -16.37
C ILE A 85 14.99 -13.24 -17.12
N TYR A 86 15.94 -14.09 -16.72
CA TYR A 86 16.26 -15.33 -17.43
C TYR A 86 15.54 -16.52 -16.79
N GLY A 87 15.43 -16.56 -15.46
CA GLY A 87 14.74 -17.63 -14.74
C GLY A 87 15.25 -19.03 -15.13
N PRO A 88 14.37 -20.02 -15.30
CA PRO A 88 14.74 -21.37 -15.74
C PRO A 88 15.34 -21.45 -17.15
N THR A 89 15.13 -20.44 -18.00
CA THR A 89 15.54 -20.47 -19.42
C THR A 89 17.05 -20.49 -19.61
N LYS A 90 17.82 -20.07 -18.60
CA LYS A 90 19.29 -20.06 -18.65
C LYS A 90 19.94 -21.43 -18.39
N GLU A 91 19.17 -22.42 -17.93
CA GLU A 91 19.69 -23.76 -17.60
C GLU A 91 18.95 -24.89 -18.32
N ASP A 92 17.67 -24.73 -18.66
CA ASP A 92 16.87 -25.81 -19.25
C ASP A 92 17.09 -25.93 -20.78
N PRO A 93 17.77 -27.00 -21.27
CA PRO A 93 18.01 -27.21 -22.70
C PRO A 93 16.78 -27.74 -23.44
N THR A 94 15.77 -28.23 -22.73
CA THR A 94 14.58 -28.88 -23.31
C THR A 94 13.56 -27.88 -23.82
N LEU A 95 13.64 -26.61 -23.38
CA LEU A 95 12.76 -25.53 -23.81
C LEU A 95 12.98 -25.21 -25.30
N GLU A 96 11.87 -25.09 -26.03
CA GLU A 96 11.88 -24.89 -27.48
C GLU A 96 11.31 -23.51 -27.88
N MET A 97 10.45 -22.94 -27.04
CA MET A 97 9.68 -21.74 -27.37
C MET A 97 9.47 -20.85 -26.15
N ILE A 98 9.57 -19.53 -26.34
CA ILE A 98 9.14 -18.53 -25.37
C ILE A 98 7.97 -17.71 -25.89
N VAL A 99 6.95 -17.54 -25.05
CA VAL A 99 5.83 -16.63 -25.32
C VAL A 99 6.05 -15.33 -24.55
N VAL A 100 5.98 -14.21 -25.27
CA VAL A 100 6.19 -12.86 -24.73
C VAL A 100 5.09 -11.92 -25.23
N SER A 101 4.90 -10.81 -24.53
CA SER A 101 4.09 -9.70 -25.03
C SER A 101 4.91 -8.82 -25.98
N GLU A 102 4.25 -7.95 -26.75
CA GLU A 102 4.94 -6.94 -27.58
C GLU A 102 5.95 -6.10 -26.77
N GLU A 103 5.66 -5.77 -25.52
CA GLU A 103 6.54 -4.99 -24.65
C GLU A 103 7.76 -5.77 -24.17
N THR A 104 7.58 -7.07 -23.93
CA THR A 104 8.63 -7.94 -23.38
C THR A 104 9.41 -8.70 -24.45
N LYS A 105 9.19 -8.39 -25.74
CA LYS A 105 9.95 -8.99 -26.86
C LYS A 105 11.46 -8.86 -26.69
N ARG A 106 11.95 -7.68 -26.28
CA ARG A 106 13.38 -7.44 -26.01
C ARG A 106 13.93 -8.36 -24.91
N GLY A 107 13.09 -8.78 -23.96
CA GLY A 107 13.46 -9.76 -22.93
C GLY A 107 13.69 -11.15 -23.53
N GLY A 108 12.82 -11.57 -24.45
CA GLY A 108 13.00 -12.82 -25.20
C GLY A 108 14.28 -12.83 -26.05
N ASP A 109 14.61 -11.69 -26.68
CA ASP A 109 15.86 -11.53 -27.44
C ASP A 109 17.10 -11.69 -26.52
N LYS A 110 17.11 -11.04 -25.35
CA LYS A 110 18.18 -11.18 -24.34
C LYS A 110 18.32 -12.59 -23.79
N ILE A 111 17.21 -13.31 -23.60
CA ILE A 111 17.23 -14.72 -23.20
C ILE A 111 17.96 -15.55 -24.24
N ASN A 112 17.66 -15.34 -25.53
CA ASN A 112 18.33 -16.06 -26.61
C ASN A 112 19.83 -15.73 -26.72
N GLU A 113 20.24 -14.49 -26.47
CA GLU A 113 21.66 -14.10 -26.39
C GLU A 113 22.40 -14.88 -25.29
N LEU A 114 21.83 -14.94 -24.08
CA LEU A 114 22.43 -15.70 -22.97
C LEU A 114 22.45 -17.21 -23.24
N ARG A 115 21.37 -17.75 -23.82
CA ARG A 115 21.30 -19.17 -24.18
C ARG A 115 22.41 -19.56 -25.15
N LEU A 116 22.67 -18.75 -26.17
CA LEU A 116 23.80 -18.98 -27.07
C LEU A 116 25.16 -18.93 -26.37
N GLN A 117 25.38 -17.97 -25.46
CA GLN A 117 26.62 -17.88 -24.67
C GLN A 117 26.84 -19.13 -23.81
N LYS A 118 25.77 -19.80 -23.41
CA LYS A 118 25.78 -21.05 -22.63
C LYS A 118 25.69 -22.33 -23.49
N ASN A 119 25.84 -22.23 -24.81
CA ASN A 119 25.70 -23.36 -25.74
C ASN A 119 24.33 -24.06 -25.70
N LEU A 120 23.26 -23.31 -25.41
CA LEU A 120 21.87 -23.76 -25.48
C LEU A 120 21.22 -23.32 -26.80
N ASN A 121 20.23 -24.10 -27.27
CA ASN A 121 19.46 -23.77 -28.46
C ASN A 121 18.63 -22.50 -28.26
N LYS A 122 18.47 -21.69 -29.31
CA LYS A 122 17.53 -20.56 -29.30
C LYS A 122 16.09 -21.06 -29.11
N LEU A 123 15.30 -20.27 -28.40
CA LEU A 123 13.87 -20.41 -28.29
C LEU A 123 13.21 -19.69 -29.46
N ASP A 124 12.22 -20.34 -30.09
CA ASP A 124 11.30 -19.65 -30.98
C ASP A 124 10.49 -18.62 -30.15
N ILE A 125 10.47 -17.36 -30.59
CA ILE A 125 9.77 -16.28 -29.87
C ILE A 125 8.41 -16.05 -30.51
N HIS A 126 7.33 -16.23 -29.75
CA HIS A 126 5.99 -15.80 -30.14
C HIS A 126 5.57 -14.56 -29.38
N VAL A 127 5.14 -13.55 -30.13
CA VAL A 127 4.76 -12.26 -29.60
C VAL A 127 3.25 -12.13 -29.61
N VAL A 128 2.68 -11.93 -28.43
CA VAL A 128 1.25 -11.70 -28.22
C VAL A 128 0.99 -10.19 -28.20
N LYS A 129 0.02 -9.76 -28.99
CA LYS A 129 -0.41 -8.36 -29.06
C LYS A 129 -1.09 -7.93 -27.77
N LEU A 130 -0.92 -6.67 -27.40
CA LEU A 130 -1.57 -6.11 -26.22
C LEU A 130 -3.05 -5.86 -26.50
N ALA A 131 -3.91 -6.27 -25.57
CA ALA A 131 -5.33 -5.95 -25.60
C ALA A 131 -5.55 -4.50 -25.15
N VAL A 132 -6.39 -3.77 -25.89
CA VAL A 132 -6.82 -2.41 -25.54
C VAL A 132 -7.80 -2.47 -24.37
N ASP A 133 -7.67 -1.53 -23.43
CA ASP A 133 -8.65 -1.31 -22.37
C ASP A 133 -9.60 -0.19 -22.81
N GLU A 134 -10.79 -0.53 -23.31
CA GLU A 134 -11.78 0.46 -23.76
C GLU A 134 -12.32 1.33 -22.61
N GLY A 135 -12.17 0.87 -21.36
CA GLY A 135 -12.59 1.59 -20.15
C GLY A 135 -11.48 2.35 -19.44
N HIS A 136 -10.31 2.55 -20.08
CA HIS A 136 -9.21 3.29 -19.46
C HIS A 136 -9.57 4.76 -19.19
N GLU A 137 -9.14 5.26 -18.03
CA GLU A 137 -9.19 6.69 -17.73
C GLU A 137 -8.06 7.42 -18.49
N GLU A 138 -8.19 8.73 -18.72
CA GLU A 138 -7.25 9.55 -19.53
C GLU A 138 -5.77 9.41 -19.10
N HIS A 139 -5.54 9.10 -17.83
CA HIS A 139 -4.22 9.04 -17.21
C HIS A 139 -3.71 7.60 -16.98
N GLU A 140 -4.47 6.61 -17.45
CA GLU A 140 -4.13 5.19 -17.40
C GLU A 140 -3.48 4.75 -18.72
N GLU A 141 -2.80 3.60 -18.70
CA GLU A 141 -2.29 3.00 -19.95
C GLU A 141 -3.47 2.59 -20.84
N THR A 142 -3.34 2.75 -22.16
CA THR A 142 -4.41 2.40 -23.12
C THR A 142 -4.67 0.90 -23.22
N LYS A 143 -3.73 0.07 -22.73
CA LYS A 143 -3.80 -1.39 -22.74
C LYS A 143 -4.30 -1.92 -21.40
N ILE A 144 -4.79 -3.14 -21.40
CA ILE A 144 -5.08 -3.86 -20.15
C ILE A 144 -3.74 -4.17 -19.46
N SER A 145 -3.49 -3.55 -18.30
CA SER A 145 -2.25 -3.73 -17.56
C SER A 145 -2.45 -3.84 -16.05
N SER A 146 -1.55 -4.56 -15.39
CA SER A 146 -1.59 -4.72 -13.93
C SER A 146 -1.39 -3.38 -13.20
N SER A 147 -0.70 -2.42 -13.82
CA SER A 147 -0.54 -1.06 -13.27
C SER A 147 -1.88 -0.34 -13.16
N ASN A 148 -2.69 -0.34 -14.22
CA ASN A 148 -4.05 0.24 -14.19
C ASN A 148 -4.91 -0.48 -13.15
N HIS A 149 -4.87 -1.81 -13.09
CA HIS A 149 -5.59 -2.56 -12.08
C HIS A 149 -5.24 -2.11 -10.65
N ARG A 150 -3.95 -1.94 -10.34
CA ARG A 150 -3.52 -1.41 -9.03
C ARG A 150 -3.95 0.03 -8.79
N MET A 151 -3.95 0.89 -9.81
CA MET A 151 -4.48 2.25 -9.68
C MET A 151 -5.98 2.25 -9.35
N ARG A 152 -6.75 1.37 -9.98
CA ARG A 152 -8.20 1.23 -9.75
C ARG A 152 -8.54 0.69 -8.37
N LEU A 153 -7.64 -0.09 -7.76
CA LEU A 153 -7.79 -0.55 -6.36
C LEU A 153 -7.70 0.60 -5.33
N LEU A 154 -7.07 1.72 -5.68
CA LEU A 154 -6.96 2.84 -4.76
C LEU A 154 -8.35 3.43 -4.47
N GLY A 155 -8.60 3.68 -3.19
CA GLY A 155 -9.91 4.14 -2.73
C GLY A 155 -11.01 3.08 -2.82
N THR A 156 -10.68 1.80 -3.00
CA THR A 156 -11.61 0.67 -2.84
C THR A 156 -11.28 -0.10 -1.57
N ARG A 157 -12.25 -0.86 -1.03
CA ARG A 157 -11.99 -1.75 0.11
C ARG A 157 -11.17 -2.98 -0.33
N LEU A 158 -9.93 -3.06 0.15
CA LEU A 158 -9.01 -4.19 -0.07
C LEU A 158 -9.20 -5.34 0.91
N LYS A 159 -9.71 -5.05 2.11
CA LYS A 159 -9.96 -6.00 3.19
C LYS A 159 -11.22 -5.63 3.94
N ASP A 160 -12.01 -6.64 4.29
CA ASP A 160 -13.18 -6.44 5.13
C ASP A 160 -12.79 -5.92 6.53
N PRO A 161 -13.68 -5.14 7.18
CA PRO A 161 -13.53 -4.79 8.60
C PRO A 161 -13.35 -6.04 9.46
N SER A 162 -12.68 -5.92 10.61
CA SER A 162 -12.49 -7.07 11.50
C SER A 162 -13.84 -7.70 11.91
N GLU A 163 -13.92 -9.03 11.99
CA GLU A 163 -15.15 -9.75 12.42
C GLU A 163 -15.70 -9.24 13.76
N SER A 164 -14.81 -8.78 14.64
CA SER A 164 -15.18 -8.21 15.95
C SER A 164 -16.01 -6.93 15.85
N GLU A 165 -15.95 -6.20 14.73
CA GLU A 165 -16.78 -5.03 14.45
C GLU A 165 -18.11 -5.43 13.79
N ILE A 166 -18.11 -6.47 12.96
CA ILE A 166 -19.31 -7.00 12.30
C ILE A 166 -20.37 -7.44 13.33
N LEU A 167 -19.92 -7.98 14.47
CA LEU A 167 -20.73 -8.54 15.55
C LEU A 167 -21.06 -7.57 16.71
N ARG A 168 -20.50 -6.35 16.73
CA ARG A 168 -20.77 -5.38 17.81
C ARG A 168 -22.17 -4.73 17.64
N PRO A 169 -22.94 -4.51 18.72
CA PRO A 169 -24.26 -3.87 18.62
C PRO A 169 -24.18 -2.48 17.98
N ARG A 170 -24.75 -2.36 16.78
CA ARG A 170 -24.55 -1.28 15.78
C ARG A 170 -25.13 0.10 16.13
N ILE A 171 -25.84 0.25 17.25
CA ILE A 171 -26.68 1.44 17.54
C ILE A 171 -26.00 2.44 18.51
N LEU A 172 -24.87 2.08 19.15
CA LEU A 172 -24.36 2.84 20.30
C LEU A 172 -23.02 3.56 20.09
N ARG A 173 -22.36 3.43 18.92
CA ARG A 173 -21.03 4.02 18.68
C ARG A 173 -20.85 4.48 17.23
N PRO A 174 -20.11 5.58 17.01
CA PRO A 174 -19.76 6.03 15.66
C PRO A 174 -18.83 5.02 14.96
N TYR A 175 -18.88 4.99 13.64
CA TYR A 175 -17.97 4.24 12.78
C TYR A 175 -16.62 4.97 12.74
N ILE A 176 -15.54 4.30 13.11
CA ILE A 176 -14.23 4.95 13.27
C ILE A 176 -13.30 4.54 12.13
N ILE A 177 -12.91 5.52 11.32
CA ILE A 177 -11.86 5.36 10.30
C ILE A 177 -10.52 5.77 10.92
N GLY A 178 -9.62 4.82 11.08
CA GLY A 178 -8.24 5.07 11.45
C GLY A 178 -7.44 5.57 10.24
N LEU A 179 -7.15 6.87 10.17
CA LEU A 179 -6.38 7.45 9.07
C LEU A 179 -4.90 7.55 9.42
N THR A 180 -4.09 6.74 8.75
CA THR A 180 -2.64 6.64 8.94
C THR A 180 -1.88 6.87 7.62
N GLY A 181 -0.55 6.78 7.67
CA GLY A 181 0.33 7.05 6.55
C GLY A 181 1.68 7.62 6.99
N GLY A 182 2.70 7.42 6.16
CA GLY A 182 4.05 7.97 6.37
C GLY A 182 4.10 9.50 6.52
N ILE A 183 5.23 10.02 6.98
CA ILE A 183 5.48 11.47 7.01
C ILE A 183 5.32 12.05 5.59
N ALA A 184 4.66 13.21 5.52
CA ALA A 184 4.37 13.90 4.25
C ALA A 184 3.55 13.12 3.21
N SER A 185 2.87 12.03 3.61
CA SER A 185 2.01 11.23 2.71
C SER A 185 0.64 11.85 2.38
N GLY A 186 0.37 13.08 2.83
CA GLY A 186 -0.88 13.79 2.49
C GLY A 186 -2.08 13.52 3.40
N LYS A 187 -1.91 12.80 4.52
CA LYS A 187 -2.99 12.48 5.50
C LYS A 187 -3.91 13.65 5.82
N SER A 188 -3.35 14.80 6.21
CA SER A 188 -4.17 15.94 6.63
C SER A 188 -5.04 16.52 5.51
N SER A 189 -4.61 16.35 4.25
CA SER A 189 -5.41 16.73 3.09
C SER A 189 -6.59 15.77 2.87
N VAL A 190 -6.36 14.47 3.05
CA VAL A 190 -7.41 13.44 3.00
C VAL A 190 -8.39 13.61 4.16
N ALA A 191 -7.88 13.89 5.37
CA ALA A 191 -8.67 14.15 6.57
C ALA A 191 -9.62 15.34 6.39
N GLU A 192 -9.14 16.45 5.82
CA GLU A 192 -9.99 17.63 5.58
C GLU A 192 -11.07 17.34 4.53
N LYS A 193 -10.75 16.58 3.47
CA LYS A 193 -11.77 16.16 2.50
C LYS A 193 -12.85 15.27 3.15
N LEU A 194 -12.48 14.30 3.97
CA LEU A 194 -13.42 13.46 4.70
C LEU A 194 -14.32 14.28 5.64
N LYS A 195 -13.74 15.28 6.30
CA LYS A 195 -14.50 16.23 7.13
C LYS A 195 -15.49 17.06 6.30
N GLN A 196 -15.12 17.51 5.10
CA GLN A 196 -16.04 18.19 4.17
C GLN A 196 -17.18 17.27 3.72
N LEU A 197 -16.91 15.96 3.56
CA LEU A 197 -17.90 14.94 3.24
C LEU A 197 -18.83 14.58 4.42
N GLY A 198 -18.56 15.11 5.62
CA GLY A 198 -19.45 15.00 6.78
C GLY A 198 -18.88 14.22 7.98
N ALA A 199 -17.66 13.68 7.86
CA ALA A 199 -17.03 12.98 8.98
C ALA A 199 -16.67 13.92 10.14
N GLY A 200 -16.78 13.43 11.37
CA GLY A 200 -16.06 14.03 12.51
C GLY A 200 -14.55 13.81 12.35
N LEU A 201 -13.72 14.73 12.86
CA LEU A 201 -12.27 14.62 12.76
C LEU A 201 -11.61 14.74 14.12
N VAL A 202 -10.85 13.71 14.50
CA VAL A 202 -9.99 13.68 15.68
C VAL A 202 -8.55 13.60 15.22
N ASN A 203 -7.80 14.69 15.36
CA ASN A 203 -6.41 14.76 14.96
C ASN A 203 -5.50 14.51 16.18
N CYS A 204 -4.90 13.33 16.25
CA CYS A 204 -4.06 12.90 17.36
C CYS A 204 -2.77 13.72 17.48
N ASP A 205 -2.22 14.23 16.37
CA ASP A 205 -1.02 15.07 16.42
C ASP A 205 -1.31 16.41 17.11
N LYS A 206 -2.50 17.00 16.87
CA LYS A 206 -2.98 18.20 17.58
C LYS A 206 -3.28 17.92 19.04
N LEU A 207 -3.90 16.78 19.36
CA LEU A 207 -4.14 16.38 20.75
C LEU A 207 -2.83 16.21 21.51
N ALA A 208 -1.84 15.55 20.89
CA ALA A 208 -0.50 15.41 21.44
C ALA A 208 0.09 16.78 21.78
N HIS A 209 -0.04 17.77 20.90
CA HIS A 209 0.48 19.12 21.14
C HIS A 209 -0.07 19.76 22.43
N ASN A 210 -1.34 19.56 22.74
CA ASN A 210 -1.98 20.09 23.94
C ASN A 210 -1.48 19.39 25.21
N LEU A 211 -1.13 18.10 25.10
CA LEU A 211 -0.55 17.35 26.22
C LEU A 211 0.85 17.85 26.62
N TYR A 212 1.58 18.51 25.72
CA TYR A 212 2.88 19.12 26.06
C TYR A 212 2.77 20.48 26.76
N LEU A 213 1.57 21.03 26.98
CA LEU A 213 1.41 22.34 27.62
C LEU A 213 1.77 22.28 29.12
N PRO A 214 2.36 23.35 29.68
CA PRO A 214 2.65 23.43 31.10
C PRO A 214 1.41 23.15 31.97
N GLY A 215 1.61 22.37 33.04
CA GLY A 215 0.55 22.04 34.00
C GLY A 215 -0.27 20.77 33.67
N THR A 216 0.01 20.10 32.55
CA THR A 216 -0.59 18.78 32.27
C THR A 216 0.22 17.66 32.93
N ASP A 217 -0.44 16.54 33.23
CA ASP A 217 0.24 15.34 33.75
C ASP A 217 1.33 14.83 32.80
N CYS A 218 1.08 14.93 31.48
CA CYS A 218 2.04 14.53 30.46
C CYS A 218 3.30 15.40 30.50
N PHE A 219 3.15 16.72 30.63
CA PHE A 219 4.28 17.66 30.76
C PHE A 219 5.14 17.34 31.97
N HIS A 220 4.53 17.10 33.14
CA HIS A 220 5.26 16.75 34.36
C HIS A 220 6.03 15.43 34.22
N LYS A 221 5.41 14.38 33.69
CA LYS A 221 6.08 13.08 33.48
C LYS A 221 7.22 13.17 32.47
N ILE A 222 7.10 14.00 31.43
CA ILE A 222 8.17 14.22 30.46
C ILE A 222 9.36 14.91 31.13
N ILE A 223 9.15 15.93 31.96
CA ILE A 223 10.23 16.64 32.67
C ILE A 223 10.88 15.75 33.71
N GLU A 224 10.10 14.98 34.46
CA GLU A 224 10.62 14.02 35.44
C GLU A 224 11.61 13.04 34.79
N TYR A 225 11.31 12.61 33.56
CA TYR A 225 12.14 11.63 32.86
C TYR A 225 13.30 12.25 32.06
N PHE A 226 13.06 13.33 31.30
CA PHE A 226 14.07 13.95 30.42
C PHE A 226 14.84 15.12 31.07
N GLY A 227 14.45 15.53 32.28
CA GLY A 227 15.00 16.68 32.99
C GLY A 227 14.40 18.02 32.54
N SER A 228 14.68 19.08 33.27
CA SER A 228 14.23 20.44 32.93
C SER A 228 15.03 21.10 31.80
N SER A 229 16.11 20.48 31.34
CA SER A 229 16.98 20.99 30.26
C SER A 229 16.29 21.03 28.90
N ILE A 230 15.17 20.34 28.73
CA ILE A 230 14.34 20.37 27.52
C ILE A 230 13.33 21.53 27.51
N LEU A 231 13.31 22.39 28.53
CA LEU A 231 12.42 23.55 28.58
C LEU A 231 13.04 24.75 27.86
N ASP A 232 12.20 25.57 27.23
CA ASP A 232 12.59 26.88 26.73
C ASP A 232 12.54 27.95 27.85
N SER A 233 12.91 29.19 27.50
CA SER A 233 12.92 30.32 28.44
C SER A 233 11.55 30.67 29.03
N ASN A 234 10.47 30.22 28.40
CA ASN A 234 9.10 30.48 28.82
C ASN A 234 8.51 29.30 29.62
N GLY A 235 9.30 28.25 29.88
CA GLY A 235 8.88 27.06 30.61
C GLY A 235 8.08 26.06 29.76
N PHE A 236 8.07 26.18 28.44
CA PHE A 236 7.43 25.20 27.54
C PHE A 236 8.45 24.14 27.11
N ILE A 237 7.97 22.95 26.76
CA ILE A 237 8.84 21.91 26.20
C ILE A 237 9.36 22.36 24.83
N ASN A 238 10.68 22.51 24.73
CA ASN A 238 11.39 22.73 23.49
C ASN A 238 11.41 21.44 22.67
N ARG A 239 10.45 21.33 21.74
CA ARG A 239 10.26 20.16 20.89
C ARG A 239 11.44 19.87 19.96
N LYS A 240 12.24 20.88 19.62
CA LYS A 240 13.46 20.68 18.83
C LYS A 240 14.50 19.94 19.66
N LEU A 241 14.78 20.42 20.87
CA LEU A 241 15.71 19.77 21.80
C LEU A 241 15.24 18.36 22.18
N LEU A 242 13.97 18.19 22.55
CA LEU A 242 13.41 16.87 22.86
C LEU A 242 13.50 15.94 21.64
N GLY A 243 13.18 16.46 20.45
CA GLY A 243 13.32 15.75 19.18
C GLY A 243 14.75 15.27 18.94
N ASP A 244 15.75 16.14 19.11
CA ASP A 244 17.16 15.79 18.92
C ASP A 244 17.61 14.69 19.89
N ILE A 245 17.06 14.64 21.12
CA ILE A 245 17.34 13.56 22.08
C ILE A 245 16.70 12.24 21.62
N VAL A 246 15.40 12.24 21.31
CA VAL A 246 14.66 11.00 21.06
C VAL A 246 14.91 10.43 19.67
N PHE A 247 15.09 11.26 18.63
CA PHE A 247 15.36 10.76 17.28
C PHE A 247 16.80 10.29 17.07
N ASN A 248 17.72 10.63 17.99
CA ASN A 248 19.08 10.06 18.00
C ASN A 248 19.22 8.82 18.90
N ASN A 249 18.19 8.47 19.68
CA ASN A 249 18.21 7.31 20.57
C ASN A 249 16.86 6.57 20.55
N LYS A 250 16.84 5.40 19.88
CA LYS A 250 15.64 4.57 19.73
C LYS A 250 15.02 4.16 21.07
N GLU A 251 15.82 3.90 22.10
CA GLU A 251 15.29 3.55 23.44
C GLU A 251 14.57 4.74 24.08
N GLN A 252 15.12 5.95 23.94
CA GLN A 252 14.49 7.17 24.45
C GLN A 252 13.19 7.48 23.71
N LEU A 253 13.14 7.26 22.40
CA LEU A 253 11.91 7.39 21.61
C LEU A 253 10.83 6.41 22.08
N VAL A 254 11.20 5.14 22.31
CA VAL A 254 10.27 4.12 22.82
C VAL A 254 9.72 4.53 24.19
N LYS A 255 10.58 5.04 25.09
CA LYS A 255 10.14 5.48 26.41
C LYS A 255 9.21 6.70 26.35
N LEU A 256 9.52 7.70 25.53
CA LEU A 256 8.64 8.84 25.28
C LEU A 256 7.27 8.36 24.77
N ASN A 257 7.27 7.49 23.75
CA ASN A 257 6.04 6.97 23.15
C ASN A 257 5.18 6.19 24.15
N LYS A 258 5.78 5.33 24.97
CA LYS A 258 5.07 4.58 26.03
C LYS A 258 4.38 5.48 27.06
N LEU A 259 4.96 6.65 27.33
CA LEU A 259 4.40 7.63 28.25
C LEU A 259 3.23 8.40 27.62
N ILE A 260 3.37 8.80 26.36
CA ILE A 260 2.46 9.76 25.72
C ILE A 260 1.29 9.08 25.02
N TRP A 261 1.51 7.95 24.34
CA TRP A 261 0.47 7.31 23.52
C TRP A 261 -0.81 6.95 24.31
N PRO A 262 -0.74 6.39 25.54
CA PRO A 262 -1.96 6.14 26.31
C PRO A 262 -2.76 7.41 26.62
N LEU A 263 -2.07 8.52 26.88
CA LEU A 263 -2.69 9.82 27.18
C LEU A 263 -3.34 10.43 25.93
N ILE A 264 -2.69 10.34 24.76
CA ILE A 264 -3.28 10.76 23.49
C ILE A 264 -4.55 9.96 23.22
N LEU A 265 -4.50 8.63 23.37
CA LEU A 265 -5.65 7.79 23.11
C LEU A 265 -6.82 8.11 24.06
N GLN A 266 -6.53 8.42 25.33
CA GLN A 266 -7.54 8.85 26.28
C GLN A 266 -8.23 10.15 25.84
N GLU A 267 -7.47 11.16 25.40
CA GLU A 267 -8.04 12.41 24.87
C GLU A 267 -8.80 12.19 23.56
N ALA A 268 -8.28 11.33 22.67
CA ALA A 268 -8.96 10.97 21.43
C ALA A 268 -10.33 10.33 21.72
N LYS A 269 -10.42 9.41 22.70
CA LYS A 269 -11.69 8.79 23.11
C LYS A 269 -12.68 9.81 23.66
N LYS A 270 -12.22 10.82 24.41
CA LYS A 270 -13.07 11.92 24.88
C LYS A 270 -13.63 12.72 23.71
N GLU A 271 -12.80 13.05 22.72
CA GLU A 271 -13.25 13.82 21.56
C GLU A 271 -14.16 13.00 20.63
N ILE A 272 -13.89 11.70 20.43
CA ILE A 272 -14.80 10.78 19.75
C ILE A 272 -16.19 10.80 20.39
N LYS A 273 -16.24 10.72 21.73
CA LYS A 273 -17.50 10.77 22.49
C LYS A 273 -18.21 12.12 22.32
N ASN A 274 -17.48 13.23 22.35
CA ASN A 274 -18.01 14.57 22.09
C ASN A 274 -18.61 14.71 20.69
N LEU A 275 -17.92 14.21 19.67
CA LEU A 275 -18.40 14.21 18.28
C LEU A 275 -19.62 13.30 18.11
N SER A 276 -19.65 12.15 18.79
CA SER A 276 -20.81 11.26 18.82
C SER A 276 -22.04 11.93 19.41
N TYR A 277 -21.90 12.70 20.50
CA TYR A 277 -23.00 13.53 21.05
C TYR A 277 -23.48 14.62 20.11
N LYS A 278 -22.65 15.04 19.16
CA LYS A 278 -23.00 15.96 18.07
C LYS A 278 -23.53 15.23 16.83
N HIS A 279 -23.98 13.99 16.98
CA HIS A 279 -24.55 13.14 15.93
C HIS A 279 -23.62 12.90 14.73
N ARG A 280 -22.29 12.88 14.96
CA ARG A 280 -21.34 12.40 13.94
C ARG A 280 -21.29 10.88 13.97
N ASN A 281 -21.89 10.26 12.96
CA ASN A 281 -21.95 8.80 12.83
C ASN A 281 -20.65 8.19 12.28
N ILE A 282 -19.85 8.97 11.56
CA ILE A 282 -18.55 8.55 11.02
C ILE A 282 -17.50 9.51 11.56
N ILE A 283 -16.42 8.99 12.12
CA ILE A 283 -15.33 9.77 12.72
C ILE A 283 -13.99 9.28 12.18
N VAL A 284 -13.14 10.21 11.75
CA VAL A 284 -11.77 9.97 11.33
C VAL A 284 -10.83 10.20 12.52
N LEU A 285 -10.11 9.15 12.92
CA LEU A 285 -9.01 9.21 13.87
C LEU A 285 -7.69 9.33 13.09
N GLU A 286 -7.21 10.56 12.89
CA GLU A 286 -5.96 10.84 12.17
C GLU A 286 -4.75 10.70 13.11
N ALA A 287 -3.91 9.69 12.87
CA ALA A 287 -2.70 9.45 13.65
C ALA A 287 -1.56 8.85 12.79
N ALA A 288 -0.40 9.51 12.77
CA ALA A 288 0.79 8.96 12.07
C ALA A 288 1.39 7.72 12.77
N VAL A 289 1.08 7.53 14.06
CA VAL A 289 1.58 6.44 14.90
C VAL A 289 0.57 5.30 15.05
N LEU A 290 -0.56 5.33 14.33
CA LEU A 290 -1.71 4.45 14.56
C LEU A 290 -1.31 2.97 14.66
N ILE A 291 -0.49 2.50 13.72
CA ILE A 291 -0.07 1.09 13.62
C ILE A 291 0.94 0.75 14.72
N GLN A 292 1.91 1.62 14.94
CA GLN A 292 2.99 1.45 15.93
C GLN A 292 2.46 1.49 17.37
N ALA A 293 1.39 2.24 17.59
CA ALA A 293 0.73 2.39 18.88
C ALA A 293 -0.38 1.36 19.11
N GLU A 294 -0.59 0.44 18.15
CA GLU A 294 -1.60 -0.63 18.23
C GLU A 294 -3.04 -0.10 18.38
N TRP A 295 -3.33 1.07 17.80
CA TRP A 295 -4.66 1.72 17.87
C TRP A 295 -5.66 1.19 16.85
N GLN A 296 -5.29 0.17 16.06
CA GLN A 296 -6.18 -0.46 15.09
C GLN A 296 -7.45 -1.01 15.75
N ASN A 297 -7.33 -1.52 16.98
CA ASN A 297 -8.45 -2.08 17.74
C ASN A 297 -9.51 -1.04 18.16
N GLU A 298 -9.18 0.24 18.03
CA GLU A 298 -10.08 1.36 18.31
C GLU A 298 -10.79 1.86 17.04
N CYS A 299 -10.49 1.25 15.88
CA CYS A 299 -11.01 1.63 14.58
C CYS A 299 -11.86 0.50 13.99
N SER A 300 -12.88 0.87 13.23
CA SER A 300 -13.67 -0.06 12.42
C SER A 300 -12.94 -0.44 11.13
N GLU A 301 -12.26 0.54 10.51
CA GLU A 301 -11.41 0.37 9.34
C GLU A 301 -10.15 1.23 9.41
N ILE A 302 -9.08 0.76 8.78
CA ILE A 302 -7.82 1.49 8.63
C ILE A 302 -7.69 1.99 7.19
N TRP A 303 -7.55 3.30 7.04
CA TRP A 303 -7.26 3.95 5.78
C TRP A 303 -5.83 4.46 5.82
N THR A 304 -5.00 4.10 4.83
CA THR A 304 -3.61 4.55 4.79
C THR A 304 -3.33 5.42 3.57
N CYS A 305 -2.63 6.54 3.80
CA CYS A 305 -2.12 7.41 2.76
C CYS A 305 -0.68 7.03 2.42
N ILE A 306 -0.43 6.68 1.16
CA ILE A 306 0.88 6.31 0.63
C ILE A 306 1.31 7.25 -0.48
N ILE A 307 2.60 7.17 -0.82
CA ILE A 307 3.16 7.72 -2.04
C ILE A 307 3.82 6.54 -2.76
N SER A 308 3.40 6.29 -4.00
CA SER A 308 3.91 5.24 -4.87
C SER A 308 5.41 5.41 -5.07
N GLN A 309 6.14 4.35 -4.79
CA GLN A 309 7.55 4.25 -5.13
C GLN A 309 7.62 3.78 -6.59
N ASN A 310 7.81 4.72 -7.51
CA ASN A 310 8.29 4.34 -8.84
C ASN A 310 9.81 4.48 -8.84
N GLU A 311 10.47 3.66 -9.67
CA GLU A 311 11.93 3.56 -9.77
C GLU A 311 12.67 4.89 -9.65
N ASP A 312 13.81 4.79 -8.96
CA ASP A 312 14.79 5.83 -8.64
C ASP A 312 14.38 6.91 -7.63
N LYS A 313 14.59 6.60 -6.35
CA LYS A 313 14.86 7.57 -5.24
C LYS A 313 13.80 8.64 -4.98
N LEU A 314 12.69 8.65 -5.72
CA LEU A 314 11.80 9.80 -5.80
C LEU A 314 10.86 9.91 -4.61
N TYR A 315 10.43 8.80 -4.00
CA TYR A 315 9.69 8.84 -2.73
C TYR A 315 10.53 9.48 -1.62
N PHE A 316 11.78 9.04 -1.49
CA PHE A 316 12.72 9.62 -0.54
C PHE A 316 12.89 11.10 -0.84
N THR A 317 13.12 11.48 -2.09
CA THR A 317 13.22 12.90 -2.50
C THR A 317 11.94 13.68 -2.24
N TYR A 318 10.73 13.16 -2.51
CA TYR A 318 9.47 13.89 -2.32
C TYR A 318 9.08 14.00 -0.84
N ALA A 319 9.17 12.91 -0.08
CA ALA A 319 8.89 12.92 1.34
C ALA A 319 9.92 13.79 2.07
N ILE A 320 11.21 13.64 1.76
CA ILE A 320 12.28 14.52 2.30
C ILE A 320 12.03 15.95 1.89
N LYS A 321 11.79 16.26 0.61
CA LYS A 321 11.53 17.62 0.14
C LYS A 321 10.34 18.25 0.86
N ARG A 322 9.20 17.55 0.94
CA ARG A 322 8.03 18.02 1.69
C ARG A 322 8.34 18.23 3.17
N VAL A 323 9.16 17.38 3.78
CA VAL A 323 9.58 17.50 5.19
C VAL A 323 10.55 18.67 5.39
N ILE A 324 11.53 18.86 4.51
CA ILE A 324 12.47 19.99 4.54
C ILE A 324 11.69 21.29 4.36
N ASP A 325 10.86 21.38 3.30
CA ASP A 325 10.09 22.58 2.96
C ASP A 325 9.11 22.96 4.08
N ARG A 326 8.47 21.98 4.73
CA ARG A 326 7.48 22.22 5.79
C ARG A 326 8.10 22.45 7.17
N ASN A 327 9.14 21.70 7.53
CA ASN A 327 9.64 21.62 8.90
C ASN A 327 11.03 22.26 9.08
N GLY A 328 11.68 22.72 8.00
CA GLY A 328 13.02 23.32 8.06
C GLY A 328 14.10 22.37 8.60
N LEU A 329 13.94 21.06 8.38
CA LEU A 329 14.88 20.04 8.83
C LEU A 329 16.04 19.88 7.86
N SER A 330 17.18 19.37 8.33
CA SER A 330 18.22 18.88 7.43
C SER A 330 17.75 17.61 6.73
N GLU A 331 18.37 17.30 5.60
CA GLU A 331 18.10 16.07 4.86
C GLU A 331 18.33 14.83 5.74
N GLU A 332 19.43 14.77 6.49
CA GLU A 332 19.74 13.66 7.41
C GLU A 332 18.67 13.47 8.48
N ALA A 333 18.19 14.56 9.09
CA ALA A 333 17.13 14.53 10.09
C ALA A 333 15.80 14.05 9.49
N ALA A 334 15.48 14.43 8.25
CA ALA A 334 14.30 13.92 7.54
C ALA A 334 14.41 12.41 7.28
N LYS A 335 15.58 11.93 6.84
CA LYS A 335 15.85 10.49 6.60
C LYS A 335 15.68 9.66 7.87
N LEU A 336 16.25 10.10 8.99
CA LEU A 336 16.12 9.42 10.28
C LEU A 336 14.66 9.24 10.68
N ARG A 337 13.84 10.29 10.51
CA ARG A 337 12.41 10.24 10.84
C ARG A 337 11.62 9.29 9.95
N ILE A 338 11.91 9.29 8.64
CA ILE A 338 11.27 8.35 7.70
C ILE A 338 11.63 6.90 8.08
N ASN A 339 12.91 6.63 8.37
CA ASN A 339 13.39 5.28 8.69
C ASN A 339 12.90 4.74 10.05
N MET A 340 12.42 5.61 10.94
CA MET A 340 11.83 5.20 12.23
C MET A 340 10.33 4.86 12.13
N GLN A 341 9.70 5.08 10.97
CA GLN A 341 8.30 4.72 10.73
C GLN A 341 8.18 3.33 10.08
N PRO A 342 7.04 2.64 10.23
CA PRO A 342 6.73 1.45 9.45
C PRO A 342 6.87 1.75 7.97
N SER A 343 7.40 0.77 7.25
CA SER A 343 7.48 0.79 5.79
C SER A 343 6.09 0.96 5.18
N THR A 344 6.03 1.51 3.96
CA THR A 344 4.78 1.62 3.19
C THR A 344 4.09 0.24 3.06
N MET A 345 4.88 -0.82 2.88
CA MET A 345 4.38 -2.19 2.80
C MET A 345 3.67 -2.64 4.08
N GLU A 346 4.25 -2.38 5.26
CA GLU A 346 3.61 -2.69 6.54
C GLU A 346 2.31 -1.88 6.72
N GLN A 347 2.30 -0.61 6.30
CA GLN A 347 1.10 0.22 6.37
C GLN A 347 -0.02 -0.29 5.45
N VAL A 348 0.31 -0.68 4.21
CA VAL A 348 -0.63 -1.26 3.26
C VAL A 348 -1.16 -2.61 3.74
N LYS A 349 -0.31 -3.42 4.37
CA LYS A 349 -0.71 -4.70 4.95
C LYS A 349 -1.79 -4.54 6.02
N GLU A 350 -1.75 -3.49 6.83
CA GLU A 350 -2.76 -3.26 7.88
C GLU A 350 -4.00 -2.50 7.38
N ALA A 351 -4.00 -2.00 6.14
CA ALA A 351 -5.05 -1.13 5.63
C ALA A 351 -6.24 -1.90 5.03
N ASN A 352 -7.45 -1.42 5.32
CA ASN A 352 -8.67 -1.74 4.61
C ASN A 352 -8.78 -0.95 3.30
N VAL A 353 -8.37 0.31 3.31
CA VAL A 353 -8.36 1.20 2.14
C VAL A 353 -7.01 1.88 1.99
N VAL A 354 -6.51 1.94 0.75
CA VAL A 354 -5.26 2.62 0.42
C VAL A 354 -5.55 3.82 -0.47
N ILE A 355 -5.03 4.98 -0.09
CA ILE A 355 -5.09 6.24 -0.86
C ILE A 355 -3.66 6.63 -1.25
N CYS A 356 -3.43 6.92 -2.52
CA CYS A 356 -2.14 7.35 -3.03
C CYS A 356 -2.15 8.84 -3.38
N THR A 357 -1.23 9.60 -2.79
CA THR A 357 -1.10 11.06 -2.96
C THR A 357 0.10 11.48 -3.81
N SER A 358 0.54 10.57 -4.70
CA SER A 358 1.70 10.79 -5.58
C SER A 358 1.40 11.69 -6.76
N TRP A 359 0.15 11.71 -7.20
CA TRP A 359 -0.29 12.47 -8.36
C TRP A 359 -0.96 13.78 -7.96
N SER A 360 -1.74 14.37 -8.86
CA SER A 360 -2.44 15.62 -8.61
C SER A 360 -3.42 15.50 -7.43
N TYR A 361 -3.76 16.66 -6.87
CA TYR A 361 -4.70 16.74 -5.77
C TYR A 361 -6.07 16.16 -6.16
N GLU A 362 -6.53 16.43 -7.39
CA GLU A 362 -7.78 15.94 -7.95
C GLU A 362 -7.81 14.42 -8.00
N ARG A 363 -6.70 13.77 -8.41
CA ARG A 363 -6.61 12.30 -8.41
C ARG A 363 -6.68 11.71 -7.00
N THR A 364 -6.18 12.44 -6.00
CA THR A 364 -6.35 12.05 -4.59
C THR A 364 -7.82 12.15 -4.18
N LEU A 365 -8.49 13.25 -4.56
CA LEU A 365 -9.90 13.46 -4.21
C LEU A 365 -10.82 12.38 -4.78
N VAL A 366 -10.62 11.98 -6.03
CA VAL A 366 -11.40 10.90 -6.66
C VAL A 366 -11.29 9.59 -5.86
N GLN A 367 -10.10 9.24 -5.37
CA GLN A 367 -9.90 8.05 -4.54
C GLN A 367 -10.64 8.17 -3.20
N VAL A 368 -10.58 9.35 -2.55
CA VAL A 368 -11.27 9.59 -1.27
C VAL A 368 -12.79 9.54 -1.44
N GLU A 369 -13.31 10.12 -2.53
CA GLU A 369 -14.74 10.12 -2.84
C GLU A 369 -15.25 8.72 -3.17
N ARG A 370 -14.46 7.92 -3.91
CA ARG A 370 -14.74 6.49 -4.15
C ARG A 370 -14.85 5.72 -2.85
N ALA A 371 -13.84 5.84 -1.99
CA ALA A 371 -13.80 5.14 -0.70
C ALA A 371 -14.95 5.55 0.21
N TRP A 372 -15.26 6.85 0.24
CA TRP A 372 -16.39 7.37 1.02
C TRP A 372 -17.72 6.83 0.50
N LYS A 373 -17.92 6.80 -0.81
CA LYS A 373 -19.15 6.29 -1.41
C LYS A 373 -19.36 4.81 -1.11
N GLU A 374 -18.33 3.98 -1.27
CA GLU A 374 -18.38 2.55 -0.93
C GLU A 374 -18.73 2.37 0.56
N LEU A 375 -18.05 3.10 1.45
CA LEU A 375 -18.35 3.06 2.88
C LEU A 375 -19.81 3.42 3.18
N ILE A 376 -20.33 4.52 2.63
CA ILE A 376 -21.71 4.93 2.87
C ILE A 376 -22.71 3.85 2.41
N GLN A 377 -22.49 3.27 1.23
CA GLN A 377 -23.35 2.20 0.70
C GLN A 377 -23.35 0.99 1.63
N ASP A 378 -22.20 0.58 2.14
CA ASP A 378 -22.12 -0.54 3.08
C ASP A 378 -22.80 -0.24 4.42
N LEU A 379 -22.64 0.98 4.92
CA LEU A 379 -23.28 1.42 6.17
C LEU A 379 -24.81 1.51 6.02
N GLU A 380 -25.32 1.86 4.84
CA GLU A 380 -26.75 1.82 4.54
C GLU A 380 -27.27 0.38 4.47
N ILE A 381 -26.59 -0.51 3.73
CA ILE A 381 -26.96 -1.93 3.59
C ILE A 381 -26.96 -2.64 4.95
N THR A 382 -26.00 -2.33 5.82
CA THR A 382 -25.88 -2.94 7.13
C THR A 382 -26.82 -2.33 8.19
N GLY A 383 -27.59 -1.31 7.82
CA GLY A 383 -28.51 -0.58 8.70
C GLY A 383 -27.82 0.32 9.72
N PHE A 384 -26.53 0.63 9.54
CA PHE A 384 -25.75 1.52 10.41
C PHE A 384 -26.13 2.99 10.19
N LEU A 385 -26.37 3.38 8.93
CA LEU A 385 -26.99 4.66 8.60
C LEU A 385 -28.46 4.42 8.29
N ILE A 386 -29.34 4.98 9.12
CA ILE A 386 -30.76 5.05 8.78
C ILE A 386 -30.90 6.15 7.74
N SER A 387 -31.24 5.78 6.50
CA SER A 387 -31.68 6.75 5.51
C SER A 387 -32.94 7.43 6.04
N ASN A 388 -32.86 8.75 6.27
CA ASN A 388 -34.07 9.55 6.39
C ASN A 388 -34.68 9.62 4.99
N ILE A 389 -35.53 8.63 4.65
CA ILE A 389 -36.52 8.76 3.58
C ILE A 389 -37.62 9.70 4.07
#